data_AF-A0A932LK75-F1
#
_entry.id   AF-A0A932LK75-F1
#
_cell.length_a   1.000
_cell.length_b   1.000
_cell.length_c   1.000
_cell.angle_alpha   90.00
_cell.angle_beta   90.00
_cell.angle_gamma   90.00
#
_symmetry.space_group_name_H-M   'P 1'
#
loop_
_entity.id
_entity.type
_entity.pdbx_description
1 polymer ?
#
loop_
_entity_poly.entity_id
_entity_poly.type
_entity_poly.pdbx_seq_one_letter_code
_entity_poly.pdbx_strand_id
1 'polypeptide(L)'
;MSADPEHLSDGCFNSSPIDSGAAKAVLPYEQQLDRDLRWALLEGSRHFEEANAVFAALRKIAKRLDELGVPYAVIGSMAFFRHGLRRFTEAVDVLVLKSDLRKIHRTLADTGYVRVHRYSKNLRDAELGVRIVFYTTG
;
A
#
# COMPACT_ATOMS: atom_id res chain seq x y z
N MET A 1 -24.31 -67.78 17.45
CA MET A 1 -24.71 -67.79 16.03
C MET A 1 -25.16 -66.38 15.70
N SER A 2 -24.50 -65.59 14.87
CA SER A 2 -23.40 -65.78 13.93
C SER A 2 -22.82 -64.40 13.67
N ALA A 3 -21.50 -64.33 13.49
CA ALA A 3 -20.80 -63.16 12.97
C ALA A 3 -21.23 -62.89 11.50
N ASP A 4 -21.16 -61.64 11.05
CA ASP A 4 -20.08 -61.25 10.14
C ASP A 4 -19.90 -59.71 10.05
N PRO A 5 -18.63 -59.23 9.93
CA PRO A 5 -18.23 -57.83 9.79
C PRO A 5 -17.90 -57.48 8.32
N GLU A 6 -17.75 -56.19 8.00
CA GLU A 6 -17.05 -55.54 6.86
C GLU A 6 -17.62 -54.10 6.77
N HIS A 7 -16.94 -53.00 6.46
CA HIS A 7 -15.69 -52.79 5.75
C HIS A 7 -15.12 -51.39 6.09
N LEU A 8 -13.80 -51.30 5.96
CA LEU A 8 -12.88 -50.16 5.99
C LEU A 8 -13.37 -48.90 5.26
N SER A 9 -13.14 -47.72 5.85
CA SER A 9 -12.72 -46.55 5.07
C SER A 9 -11.87 -45.61 5.93
N ASP A 10 -10.57 -45.67 5.67
CA ASP A 10 -9.56 -44.71 6.11
C ASP A 10 -9.94 -43.29 5.67
N GLY A 11 -10.51 -42.53 6.59
CA GLY A 11 -10.68 -41.09 6.43
C GLY A 11 -9.36 -40.41 6.70
N CYS A 12 -8.55 -40.22 5.65
CA CYS A 12 -7.47 -39.24 5.62
C CYS A 12 -7.94 -37.94 6.26
N PHE A 13 -7.46 -37.67 7.48
CA PHE A 13 -7.53 -36.33 8.06
C PHE A 13 -6.63 -35.46 7.19
N ASN A 14 -7.24 -34.75 6.23
CA ASN A 14 -6.57 -33.79 5.38
C ASN A 14 -5.85 -32.78 6.29
N SER A 15 -4.55 -32.99 6.46
CA SER A 15 -3.64 -31.98 6.96
C SER A 15 -3.66 -30.82 5.97
N SER A 16 -4.40 -29.77 6.32
CA SER A 16 -4.32 -28.48 5.64
C SER A 16 -2.84 -28.11 5.47
N PRO A 17 -2.41 -27.63 4.30
CA PRO A 17 -1.04 -27.24 4.11
C PRO A 17 -0.69 -26.15 5.13
N ILE A 18 0.43 -26.35 5.81
CA ILE A 18 1.11 -25.36 6.62
C ILE A 18 1.24 -24.11 5.74
N ASP A 19 0.48 -23.06 6.07
CA ASP A 19 0.55 -21.77 5.39
C ASP A 19 1.90 -21.15 5.74
N SER A 20 2.89 -21.48 4.92
CA SER A 20 4.22 -20.90 4.94
C SER A 20 4.09 -19.40 4.82
N GLY A 21 4.61 -18.67 5.82
CA GLY A 21 4.51 -17.22 5.97
C GLY A 21 5.16 -16.40 4.85
N ALA A 22 4.59 -16.47 3.64
CA ALA A 22 4.70 -15.39 2.68
C ALA A 22 3.86 -14.24 3.25
N ALA A 23 4.51 -13.15 3.66
CA ALA A 23 3.81 -11.93 4.07
C ALA A 23 2.73 -11.62 3.04
N LYS A 24 1.45 -11.69 3.45
CA LYS A 24 0.30 -11.48 2.58
C LYS A 24 0.45 -10.12 1.92
N ALA A 25 0.75 -10.11 0.62
CA ALA A 25 0.98 -8.87 -0.11
C ALA A 25 -0.25 -7.96 0.07
N VAL A 26 -0.04 -6.77 0.62
CA VAL A 26 -1.13 -5.81 0.86
C VAL A 26 -1.71 -5.41 -0.49
N LEU A 27 -3.04 -5.48 -0.58
CA LEU A 27 -3.76 -5.11 -1.78
C LEU A 27 -3.53 -3.62 -2.08
N PRO A 28 -3.43 -3.20 -3.35
CA PRO A 28 -3.48 -1.80 -3.72
C PRO A 28 -4.64 -1.08 -3.03
N TYR A 29 -4.38 0.08 -2.44
CA TYR A 29 -5.38 0.85 -1.70
C TYR A 29 -6.64 1.13 -2.53
N GLU A 30 -6.47 1.42 -3.83
CA GLU A 30 -7.58 1.62 -4.76
C GLU A 30 -8.45 0.35 -4.89
N GLN A 31 -7.84 -0.83 -4.93
CA GLN A 31 -8.59 -2.10 -4.95
C GLN A 31 -9.27 -2.41 -3.62
N GLN A 32 -8.76 -1.91 -2.49
CA GLN A 32 -9.44 -2.06 -1.20
C GLN A 32 -10.73 -1.23 -1.20
N LEU A 33 -10.69 -0.01 -1.75
CA LEU A 33 -11.85 0.86 -1.90
C LEU A 33 -12.91 0.23 -2.82
N ASP A 34 -12.49 -0.35 -3.95
CA ASP A 34 -13.40 -0.97 -4.92
C ASP A 34 -14.11 -2.23 -4.39
N ARG A 35 -13.53 -2.93 -3.42
CA ARG A 35 -14.04 -4.23 -2.92
C ARG A 35 -15.14 -4.09 -1.88
N ASP A 36 -15.16 -3.01 -1.10
CA ASP A 36 -16.12 -2.83 -0.01
C ASP A 36 -16.53 -1.35 0.08
N LEU A 37 -17.75 -1.06 -0.39
CA LEU A 37 -18.33 0.28 -0.36
C LEU A 37 -18.45 0.84 1.07
N ARG A 38 -18.79 0.00 2.07
CA ARG A 38 -18.94 0.49 3.44
C ARG A 38 -17.59 0.90 4.00
N TRP A 39 -16.56 0.09 3.74
CA TRP A 39 -15.19 0.44 4.11
C TRP A 39 -14.72 1.69 3.38
N ALA A 40 -15.00 1.84 2.08
CA ALA A 40 -14.65 3.02 1.30
C ALA A 40 -15.29 4.31 1.84
N LEU A 41 -16.57 4.26 2.26
CA LEU A 41 -17.24 5.40 2.89
C LEU A 41 -16.61 5.75 4.24
N LEU A 42 -16.27 4.76 5.06
CA LEU A 42 -15.56 4.97 6.33
C LEU A 42 -14.15 5.55 6.11
N GLU A 43 -13.43 5.09 5.08
CA GLU A 43 -12.14 5.69 4.72
C GLU A 43 -12.27 7.11 4.20
N GLY A 44 -13.37 7.43 3.52
CA GLY A 44 -13.73 8.80 3.20
C GLY A 44 -13.83 9.67 4.46
N SER A 45 -14.55 9.23 5.49
CA SER A 45 -14.62 9.93 6.78
C SER A 45 -13.25 10.08 7.43
N ARG A 46 -12.48 8.99 7.54
CA ARG A 46 -11.11 9.02 8.11
C ARG A 46 -10.18 9.94 7.35
N HIS A 47 -10.37 10.11 6.05
CA HIS A 47 -9.55 11.03 5.26
C HIS A 47 -9.77 12.48 5.70
N PHE A 48 -11.02 12.89 5.94
CA PHE A 48 -11.31 14.23 6.44
C PHE A 48 -10.90 14.43 7.91
N GLU A 49 -10.65 13.34 8.63
CA GLU A 49 -10.06 13.31 9.98
C GLU A 49 -8.53 13.15 9.98
N GLU A 50 -7.88 13.14 8.81
CA GLU A 50 -6.42 12.92 8.64
C GLU A 50 -5.89 11.56 9.16
N ALA A 51 -6.81 10.60 9.31
CA ALA A 51 -6.58 9.30 9.94
C ALA A 51 -6.50 8.12 8.94
N ASN A 52 -6.70 8.38 7.64
CA ASN A 52 -6.67 7.31 6.63
C ASN A 52 -5.24 6.86 6.24
N ALA A 53 -5.18 5.78 5.45
CA ALA A 53 -3.93 5.22 4.96
C ALA A 53 -3.10 6.21 4.11
N VAL A 54 -3.74 7.14 3.39
CA VAL A 54 -3.04 8.14 2.56
C VAL A 54 -2.28 9.15 3.42
N PHE A 55 -2.87 9.64 4.51
CA PHE A 55 -2.17 10.50 5.46
C PHE A 55 -1.03 9.76 6.18
N ALA A 56 -1.23 8.49 6.53
CA ALA A 56 -0.16 7.65 7.08
C ALA A 56 0.99 7.48 6.07
N ALA A 57 0.67 7.20 4.80
CA ALA A 57 1.65 7.04 3.73
C ALA A 57 2.40 8.36 3.47
N LEU A 58 1.70 9.50 3.49
CA LEU A 58 2.30 10.83 3.36
C LEU A 58 3.34 11.07 4.46
N ARG A 59 2.99 10.86 5.73
CA ARG A 59 3.93 11.03 6.86
C ARG A 59 5.12 10.09 6.74
N LYS A 60 4.89 8.83 6.32
CA LYS A 60 5.93 7.82 6.16
C LYS A 60 6.90 8.19 5.03
N ILE A 61 6.40 8.55 3.84
CA ILE A 61 7.27 8.93 2.72
C ILE A 61 8.02 10.25 2.98
N ALA A 62 7.35 11.24 3.59
CA ALA A 62 7.97 12.50 4.00
C ALA A 62 9.20 12.26 4.88
N LYS A 63 9.01 11.48 5.96
CA LYS A 63 10.10 11.09 6.86
C LYS A 63 11.25 10.39 6.12
N ARG A 64 10.95 9.49 5.18
CA ARG A 64 12.00 8.81 4.40
C ARG A 64 12.76 9.76 3.48
N LEU A 65 12.08 10.70 2.83
CA LEU A 65 12.74 11.69 1.97
C LEU A 65 13.61 12.65 2.79
N ASP A 66 13.14 13.04 3.98
CA ASP A 66 13.93 13.83 4.95
C ASP A 66 15.19 13.08 5.41
N GLU A 67 15.05 11.80 5.81
CA GLU A 67 16.18 10.93 6.19
C GLU A 67 17.21 10.76 5.06
N LEU A 68 16.74 10.76 3.81
CA LEU A 68 17.61 10.69 2.63
C LEU A 68 18.23 12.03 2.26
N GLY A 69 17.80 13.14 2.86
CA GLY A 69 18.20 14.48 2.45
C GLY A 69 17.78 14.80 1.01
N VAL A 70 16.61 14.30 0.58
CA VAL A 70 16.04 14.57 -0.74
C VAL A 70 15.09 15.76 -0.62
N PRO A 71 15.33 16.89 -1.29
CA PRO A 71 14.36 17.97 -1.36
C PRO A 71 13.08 17.51 -2.06
N TYR A 72 11.93 17.78 -1.45
CA TYR A 72 10.63 17.44 -2.04
C TYR A 72 9.57 18.49 -1.73
N ALA A 73 8.50 18.46 -2.53
CA ALA A 73 7.27 19.17 -2.24
C ALA A 73 6.08 18.22 -2.38
N VAL A 74 5.13 18.28 -1.44
CA VAL A 74 3.82 17.64 -1.61
C VAL A 74 3.02 18.45 -2.61
N ILE A 75 2.49 17.79 -3.63
CA ILE A 75 1.68 18.44 -4.67
C ILE A 75 0.32 17.76 -4.80
N GLY A 76 -0.46 18.13 -5.82
CA GLY A 76 -1.71 17.46 -6.16
C GLY A 76 -2.79 17.60 -5.09
N SER A 77 -3.60 16.55 -4.94
CA SER A 77 -4.80 16.56 -4.07
C SER A 77 -4.47 16.92 -2.62
N MET A 78 -3.38 16.38 -2.08
CA MET A 78 -3.00 16.58 -0.68
C MET A 78 -2.55 18.02 -0.43
N ALA A 79 -1.92 18.67 -1.42
CA ALA A 79 -1.52 20.08 -1.30
C ALA A 79 -2.72 21.04 -1.33
N PHE A 80 -3.79 20.68 -2.05
CA PHE A 80 -5.00 21.49 -2.17
C PHE A 80 -5.73 21.72 -0.83
N PHE A 81 -5.57 20.81 0.14
CA PHE A 81 -6.11 20.98 1.48
C PHE A 81 -5.65 22.29 2.13
N ARG A 82 -4.38 22.69 1.89
CA ARG A 82 -3.82 23.96 2.40
C ARG A 82 -4.53 25.19 1.84
N HIS A 83 -5.18 25.06 0.69
CA HIS A 83 -5.90 26.12 -0.03
C HIS A 83 -7.43 26.04 0.12
N GLY A 84 -7.93 25.25 1.08
CA GLY A 84 -9.37 25.13 1.36
C GLY A 84 -10.13 24.16 0.44
N LEU A 85 -9.45 23.53 -0.51
CA LEU A 85 -10.02 22.50 -1.38
C LEU A 85 -9.83 21.12 -0.74
N ARG A 86 -10.91 20.59 -0.15
CA ARG A 86 -10.92 19.29 0.53
C ARG A 86 -11.56 18.24 -0.36
N ARG A 87 -10.76 17.30 -0.85
CA ARG A 87 -11.25 16.16 -1.66
C ARG A 87 -10.63 14.87 -1.17
N PHE A 88 -11.39 13.79 -1.21
CA PHE A 88 -10.86 12.45 -0.99
C PHE A 88 -9.84 12.10 -2.08
N THR A 89 -8.73 11.51 -1.70
CA THR A 89 -7.69 11.06 -2.64
C THR A 89 -7.07 9.75 -2.16
N GLU A 90 -6.52 9.01 -3.11
CA GLU A 90 -6.11 7.61 -2.93
C GLU A 90 -4.59 7.40 -3.04
N ALA A 91 -3.86 8.48 -3.36
CA ALA A 91 -2.43 8.47 -3.60
C ALA A 91 -1.76 9.71 -3.01
N VAL A 92 -0.44 9.65 -2.86
CA VAL A 92 0.40 10.77 -2.43
C VAL A 92 1.23 11.25 -3.62
N ASP A 93 1.04 12.49 -4.03
CA ASP A 93 1.83 13.12 -5.10
C ASP A 93 2.99 13.93 -4.52
N VAL A 94 4.21 13.64 -4.95
CA VAL A 94 5.42 14.35 -4.53
C VAL A 94 6.25 14.80 -5.73
N LEU A 95 6.75 16.04 -5.67
CA LEU A 95 7.73 16.59 -6.59
C LEU A 95 9.12 16.44 -5.98
N VAL A 96 10.07 15.88 -6.74
CA VAL A 96 11.48 15.72 -6.36
C VAL A 96 12.40 16.21 -7.48
N LEU A 97 13.71 16.32 -7.20
CA LEU A 97 14.68 16.54 -8.27
C LEU A 97 14.84 15.27 -9.11
N LYS A 98 14.98 15.44 -10.43
CA LYS A 98 15.25 14.33 -11.35
C LYS A 98 16.53 13.56 -11.02
N SER A 99 17.54 14.25 -10.51
CA SER A 99 18.81 13.66 -10.07
C SER A 99 18.63 12.68 -8.91
N ASP A 100 17.65 12.93 -8.03
CA ASP A 100 17.45 12.15 -6.82
C ASP A 100 16.60 10.89 -7.03
N LEU A 101 15.83 10.82 -8.12
CA LEU A 101 14.92 9.71 -8.37
C LEU A 101 15.62 8.33 -8.33
N ARG A 102 16.85 8.25 -8.86
CA ARG A 102 17.65 7.01 -8.78
C ARG A 102 18.02 6.63 -7.34
N LYS A 103 18.40 7.62 -6.53
CA LYS A 103 18.74 7.43 -5.10
C LYS A 103 17.50 7.00 -4.30
N ILE A 104 16.36 7.63 -4.56
CA ILE A 104 15.07 7.28 -3.97
C ILE A 104 14.74 5.82 -4.27
N HIS A 105 14.73 5.41 -5.55
CA HIS A 105 14.38 4.05 -5.92
C HIS A 105 15.30 3.00 -5.31
N ARG A 106 16.62 3.25 -5.31
CA ARG A 106 17.59 2.32 -4.74
C ARG A 106 17.36 2.11 -3.25
N THR A 107 17.07 3.18 -2.52
CA THR A 107 16.98 3.10 -1.04
C THR A 107 15.59 2.70 -0.56
N LEU A 108 14.54 3.12 -1.25
CA LEU A 108 13.17 2.81 -0.86
C LEU A 108 12.76 1.37 -1.22
N ALA A 109 13.37 0.76 -2.24
CA ALA A 109 13.11 -0.64 -2.60
C ALA A 109 13.37 -1.60 -1.42
N ASP A 110 14.38 -1.31 -0.61
CA ASP A 110 14.78 -2.16 0.52
C ASP A 110 14.08 -1.79 1.85
N THR A 111 13.21 -0.78 1.85
CA THR A 111 12.59 -0.24 3.09
C THR A 111 11.06 -0.30 3.09
N GLY A 112 10.50 -1.25 2.34
CA GLY A 112 9.05 -1.50 2.32
C GLY A 112 8.29 -0.70 1.26
N TYR A 113 8.96 -0.25 0.21
CA TYR A 113 8.30 0.29 -0.98
C TYR A 113 8.56 -0.61 -2.19
N VAL A 114 7.52 -0.87 -2.97
CA VAL A 114 7.60 -1.70 -4.18
C VAL A 114 7.31 -0.86 -5.41
N ARG A 115 7.91 -1.18 -6.55
CA ARG A 115 7.55 -0.51 -7.81
C ARG A 115 6.14 -0.91 -8.22
N VAL A 116 5.35 0.06 -8.70
CA VAL A 116 3.99 -0.22 -9.21
C VAL A 116 4.01 -1.17 -10.42
N HIS A 117 5.04 -1.05 -11.26
CA HIS A 117 5.40 -2.00 -12.32
C HIS A 117 6.90 -1.87 -12.62
N ARG A 118 7.49 -2.82 -13.35
CA ARG A 118 8.96 -2.96 -13.56
C ARG A 118 9.69 -1.64 -13.88
N TYR A 119 9.10 -0.81 -14.73
CA TYR A 119 9.68 0.46 -15.22
C TYR A 119 9.03 1.71 -14.63
N SER A 120 8.20 1.57 -13.60
CA SER A 120 7.53 2.72 -13.01
C SER A 120 8.49 3.60 -12.23
N LYS A 121 8.36 4.91 -12.41
CA LYS A 121 8.90 5.92 -11.48
C LYS A 121 8.11 5.98 -10.17
N ASN A 122 6.90 5.41 -10.14
CA ASN A 122 6.04 5.44 -8.97
C ASN A 122 6.29 4.22 -8.09
N LEU A 123 6.14 4.43 -6.80
CA LEU A 123 6.25 3.39 -5.79
C LEU A 123 4.90 3.14 -5.14
N ARG A 124 4.77 2.02 -4.45
CA ARG A 124 3.67 1.69 -3.58
C ARG A 124 4.24 1.34 -2.21
N ASP A 125 3.64 1.90 -1.18
CA ASP A 125 3.91 1.49 0.18
C ASP A 125 3.41 0.04 0.36
N ALA A 126 4.31 -0.88 0.70
CA ALA A 126 3.99 -2.31 0.78
C ALA A 126 3.14 -2.66 2.01
N GLU A 127 3.07 -1.77 2.99
CA GLU A 127 2.30 -1.95 4.23
C GLU A 127 0.91 -1.32 4.11
N LEU A 128 0.84 -0.11 3.54
CA LEU A 128 -0.42 0.63 3.42
C LEU A 128 -1.14 0.38 2.09
N GLY A 129 -0.44 -0.18 1.11
CA GLY A 129 -0.94 -0.34 -0.23
C GLY A 129 -1.14 0.98 -0.97
N VAL A 130 -0.72 2.14 -0.43
CA VAL A 130 -0.94 3.46 -1.04
C VAL A 130 0.14 3.75 -2.08
N ARG A 131 -0.26 4.30 -3.24
CA ARG A 131 0.67 4.70 -4.30
C ARG A 131 1.32 6.05 -3.99
N ILE A 132 2.64 6.10 -4.16
CA ILE A 132 3.45 7.32 -4.14
C ILE A 132 3.78 7.68 -5.59
N VAL A 133 3.23 8.80 -6.05
CA VAL A 133 3.40 9.31 -7.40
C VAL A 133 4.53 10.33 -7.41
N PHE A 134 5.60 10.04 -8.13
CA PHE A 134 6.75 10.93 -8.24
C PHE A 134 6.66 11.81 -9.50
N TYR A 135 6.74 13.11 -9.28
CA TYR A 135 6.99 14.13 -10.30
C TYR A 135 8.44 14.58 -10.18
N THR A 136 9.05 14.96 -11.30
CA THR A 136 10.43 15.43 -11.32
C THR A 136 10.50 16.84 -11.87
N THR A 137 11.40 17.66 -11.34
CA THR A 137 11.87 18.88 -12.00
C THR A 137 12.51 18.51 -13.36
N GLY A 138 12.45 19.40 -14.35
CA GLY A 138 12.88 19.17 -15.75
C GLY A 138 14.28 18.57 -15.91
#